data_AF-A0A7Y7NKP4-F1
#
_entry.id   AF-A0A7Y7NKP4-F1
#
_cell.length_a   1.000
_cell.length_b   1.000
_cell.length_c   1.000
_cell.angle_alpha   90.00
_cell.angle_beta   90.00
_cell.angle_gamma   90.00
#
_symmetry.space_group_name_H-M   'P 1'
#
loop_
_entity.id
_entity.type
_entity.pdbx_description
1 polymer ?
#
loop_
_entity_poly.entity_id
_entity_poly.type
_entity_poly.pdbx_seq_one_letter_code
_entity_poly.pdbx_strand_id
1 'polypeptide(L)'
;MKFENPISTVRKAIKGTADVEAEKSNLDKPQNEHYEEVFAYYRFLKMTDPEMYEKAVISTAKGVDLKNEMGNDLYKLFTNVLEEITTKNSTVIENSLESLKQSNQFTKEGLNQKILELNKELIKTNNQELRDDLRLISAFSGKEELLEKTIDYISSGMLESIENES
;
A
#
# COMPACT_ATOMS: atom_id res chain seq x y z
N MET A 1 7.73 17.94 -6.28
CA MET A 1 8.51 18.07 -5.03
C MET A 1 9.79 17.28 -5.22
N LYS A 2 10.98 17.92 -5.27
CA LYS A 2 12.23 17.18 -5.50
C LYS A 2 12.58 16.36 -4.26
N PHE A 3 12.71 15.03 -4.39
CA PHE A 3 13.08 14.15 -3.29
C PHE A 3 14.57 14.29 -2.91
N GLU A 4 14.85 14.23 -1.60
CA GLU A 4 16.21 14.30 -1.06
C GLU A 4 17.06 13.10 -1.54
N ASN A 5 18.35 13.32 -1.79
CA ASN A 5 19.29 12.31 -2.28
C ASN A 5 18.78 11.49 -3.48
N PRO A 6 18.50 12.14 -4.63
CA PRO A 6 17.71 11.56 -5.71
C PRO A 6 18.25 10.25 -6.29
N ILE A 7 19.57 10.10 -6.37
CA ILE A 7 20.17 8.85 -6.88
C ILE A 7 19.92 7.67 -5.92
N SER A 8 20.05 7.90 -4.61
CA SER A 8 19.88 6.85 -3.61
C SER A 8 18.41 6.42 -3.53
N THR A 9 17.50 7.38 -3.48
CA THR A 9 16.05 7.15 -3.42
C THR A 9 15.55 6.41 -4.67
N VAL A 10 15.98 6.83 -5.87
CA VAL A 10 15.62 6.14 -7.11
C VAL A 10 16.18 4.73 -7.17
N ARG A 11 17.44 4.51 -6.78
CA ARG A 11 18.02 3.15 -6.74
C ARG A 11 17.27 2.24 -5.77
N LYS A 12 16.90 2.76 -4.60
CA LYS A 12 16.14 2.02 -3.60
C LYS A 12 14.75 1.65 -4.12
N ALA A 13 14.06 2.58 -4.76
CA ALA A 13 12.77 2.34 -5.39
C ALA A 13 12.86 1.25 -6.47
N ILE A 14 13.83 1.37 -7.38
CA ILE A 14 14.05 0.38 -8.45
C ILE A 14 14.34 -1.00 -7.88
N LYS A 15 15.26 -1.10 -6.92
CA LYS A 15 15.58 -2.37 -6.28
C LYS A 15 14.35 -2.95 -5.57
N GLY A 16 13.61 -2.14 -4.82
CA GLY A 16 12.41 -2.57 -4.12
C GLY A 16 11.33 -3.10 -5.06
N THR A 17 11.07 -2.41 -6.17
CA THR A 17 10.11 -2.90 -7.18
C THR A 17 10.62 -4.20 -7.83
N ALA A 18 11.92 -4.30 -8.15
CA ALA A 18 12.49 -5.53 -8.72
C ALA A 18 12.42 -6.72 -7.75
N ASP A 19 12.68 -6.49 -6.46
CA ASP A 19 12.54 -7.50 -5.40
C ASP A 19 11.08 -8.02 -5.34
N VAL A 20 10.08 -7.13 -5.45
CA VAL A 20 8.65 -7.51 -5.49
C VAL A 20 8.31 -8.34 -6.73
N GLU A 21 8.81 -7.97 -7.92
CA GLU A 21 8.56 -8.75 -9.14
C GLU A 21 9.24 -10.13 -9.10
N ALA A 22 10.42 -10.22 -8.46
CA ALA A 22 11.08 -11.49 -8.21
C ALA A 22 10.27 -12.37 -7.24
N GLU A 23 9.77 -11.79 -6.14
CA GLU A 23 8.90 -12.49 -5.17
C GLU A 23 7.64 -13.05 -5.85
N LYS A 24 6.99 -12.27 -6.74
CA LYS A 24 5.85 -12.74 -7.55
C LYS A 24 6.20 -13.90 -8.48
N SER A 25 7.45 -13.92 -8.96
CA SER A 25 7.99 -14.98 -9.81
C SER A 25 8.54 -16.18 -9.00
N ASN A 26 8.31 -16.23 -7.69
CA ASN A 26 8.85 -17.23 -6.76
C ASN A 26 10.39 -17.31 -6.77
N LEU A 27 11.05 -16.17 -6.90
CA LEU A 27 12.51 -16.05 -6.88
C LEU A 27 12.97 -15.31 -5.62
N ASP A 28 14.02 -15.84 -4.98
CA ASP A 28 14.61 -15.23 -3.77
C ASP A 28 15.34 -13.91 -4.03
N LYS A 29 15.63 -13.59 -5.29
CA LYS A 29 16.32 -12.37 -5.71
C LYS A 29 15.96 -11.97 -7.13
N PRO A 30 15.94 -10.67 -7.44
CA PRO A 30 15.72 -10.19 -8.79
C PRO A 30 16.85 -10.59 -9.73
N GLN A 31 16.44 -10.99 -10.93
CA GLN A 31 17.28 -11.19 -12.10
C GLN A 31 17.28 -9.94 -12.99
N ASN A 32 18.17 -9.90 -13.98
CA ASN A 32 18.33 -8.73 -14.87
C ASN A 32 17.00 -8.30 -15.53
N GLU A 33 16.18 -9.26 -15.97
CA GLU A 33 14.89 -8.99 -16.62
C GLU A 33 13.96 -8.14 -15.73
N HIS A 34 13.84 -8.45 -14.44
CA HIS A 34 13.07 -7.65 -13.48
C HIS A 34 13.59 -6.21 -13.38
N TYR A 35 14.92 -6.02 -13.38
CA TYR A 35 15.49 -4.68 -13.36
C TYR A 35 15.17 -3.94 -14.66
N GLU A 36 15.29 -4.59 -15.83
CA GLU A 36 15.00 -3.99 -17.13
C GLU A 36 13.55 -3.51 -17.23
N GLU A 37 12.60 -4.32 -16.79
CA GLU A 37 11.18 -3.98 -16.74
C GLU A 37 10.91 -2.79 -15.81
N VAL A 38 11.48 -2.81 -14.61
CA VAL A 38 11.33 -1.73 -13.63
C VAL A 38 11.96 -0.43 -14.13
N PHE A 39 13.14 -0.50 -14.76
CA PHE A 39 13.75 0.67 -15.39
C PHE A 39 12.88 1.24 -16.50
N ALA A 40 12.30 0.38 -17.34
CA ALA A 40 11.39 0.80 -18.41
C ALA A 40 10.14 1.48 -17.83
N TYR A 41 9.54 0.91 -16.78
CA TYR A 41 8.38 1.46 -16.09
C TYR A 41 8.65 2.86 -15.50
N TYR A 42 9.70 3.01 -14.69
CA TYR A 42 10.04 4.30 -14.09
C TYR A 42 10.45 5.34 -15.14
N ARG A 43 11.11 4.91 -16.22
CA ARG A 43 11.43 5.80 -17.35
C ARG A 43 10.16 6.27 -18.07
N PHE A 44 9.21 5.38 -18.29
CA PHE A 44 7.92 5.69 -18.89
C PHE A 44 7.16 6.71 -18.03
N LEU A 45 6.98 6.42 -16.74
CA LEU A 45 6.34 7.35 -15.80
C LEU A 45 7.01 8.73 -15.81
N LYS A 46 8.34 8.78 -15.74
CA LYS A 46 9.07 10.05 -15.77
C LYS A 46 8.80 10.89 -17.03
N MET A 47 8.47 10.24 -18.15
CA MET A 47 8.16 10.92 -19.41
C MET A 47 6.69 11.31 -19.54
N THR A 48 5.77 10.45 -19.08
CA THR A 48 4.33 10.62 -19.29
C THR A 48 3.63 11.32 -18.14
N ASP A 49 4.08 11.07 -16.91
CA ASP A 49 3.53 11.64 -15.68
C ASP A 49 4.66 11.83 -14.64
N PRO A 50 5.41 12.94 -14.75
CA PRO A 50 6.52 13.22 -13.84
C PRO A 50 6.11 13.32 -12.37
N GLU A 51 4.88 13.73 -12.08
CA GLU A 51 4.39 13.82 -10.70
C GLU A 51 4.15 12.43 -10.12
N MET A 52 3.49 11.55 -10.88
CA MET A 52 3.31 10.15 -10.49
C MET A 52 4.65 9.42 -10.37
N TYR A 53 5.62 9.72 -11.24
CA TYR A 53 6.98 9.22 -11.09
C TYR A 53 7.60 9.62 -9.74
N GLU A 54 7.51 10.89 -9.35
CA GLU A 54 8.04 11.35 -8.07
C GLU A 54 7.36 10.65 -6.89
N LYS A 55 6.02 10.56 -6.92
CA LYS A 55 5.22 9.86 -5.90
C LYS A 55 5.58 8.38 -5.79
N ALA A 56 5.66 7.66 -6.91
CA ALA A 56 5.98 6.24 -6.95
C ALA A 56 7.39 5.94 -6.41
N VAL A 57 8.38 6.76 -6.77
CA VAL A 57 9.76 6.61 -6.27
C VAL A 57 9.83 6.84 -4.77
N ILE A 58 9.22 7.92 -4.26
CA ILE A 58 9.23 8.25 -2.82
C ILE A 58 8.52 7.15 -2.03
N SER A 59 7.32 6.77 -2.46
CA SER A 59 6.51 5.75 -1.80
C SER A 59 7.25 4.43 -1.73
N THR A 60 7.74 3.91 -2.87
CA THR A 60 8.48 2.65 -2.90
C THR A 60 9.75 2.70 -2.03
N ALA A 61 10.52 3.79 -2.10
CA ALA A 61 11.72 3.94 -1.26
C ALA A 61 11.37 3.91 0.23
N LYS A 62 10.30 4.59 0.65
CA LYS A 62 9.81 4.58 2.04
C LYS A 62 9.32 3.19 2.46
N GLY A 63 8.59 2.48 1.59
CA GLY A 63 8.17 1.10 1.84
C GLY A 63 9.37 0.15 2.05
N VAL A 64 10.43 0.31 1.25
CA VAL A 64 11.68 -0.45 1.43
C VAL A 64 12.35 -0.12 2.77
N ASP A 65 12.37 1.14 3.19
CA ASP A 65 12.93 1.52 4.49
C ASP A 65 12.17 0.90 5.66
N LEU A 66 10.84 0.92 5.61
CA LEU A 66 9.99 0.28 6.61
C LEU A 66 10.20 -1.25 6.64
N LYS A 67 10.27 -1.90 5.46
CA LYS A 67 10.58 -3.35 5.36
C LYS A 67 11.93 -3.67 6.01
N ASN A 68 12.95 -2.85 5.75
CA ASN A 68 14.29 -3.03 6.33
C ASN A 68 14.31 -2.82 7.85
N GLU A 69 13.59 -1.82 8.36
CA GLU A 69 13.51 -1.51 9.80
C GLU A 69 12.75 -2.59 10.59
N MET A 70 11.68 -3.14 9.99
CA MET A 70 10.97 -4.30 10.53
C MET A 70 11.85 -5.55 10.51
N GLY A 71 12.55 -5.79 9.40
CA GLY A 71 13.18 -7.07 9.11
C GLY A 71 12.15 -8.11 8.64
N ASN A 72 12.65 -9.23 8.10
CA ASN A 72 11.83 -10.19 7.37
C ASN A 72 10.70 -10.80 8.20
N ASP A 73 10.96 -11.18 9.45
CA ASP A 73 9.97 -11.90 10.27
C ASP A 73 8.82 -11.00 10.70
N LEU A 74 9.13 -9.77 11.15
CA LEU A 74 8.10 -8.78 11.50
C LEU A 74 7.33 -8.32 10.27
N TYR A 75 8.01 -8.11 9.14
CA TYR A 75 7.35 -7.74 7.90
C TYR A 75 6.37 -8.82 7.44
N LYS A 76 6.78 -10.10 7.43
CA LYS A 76 5.90 -11.22 7.07
C LYS A 76 4.70 -11.33 8.00
N LEU A 77 4.92 -11.24 9.31
CA LEU A 77 3.81 -11.26 10.27
C LEU A 77 2.84 -10.11 10.00
N PHE A 78 3.36 -8.89 9.87
CA PHE A 78 2.55 -7.71 9.58
C PHE A 78 1.74 -7.86 8.29
N THR A 79 2.37 -8.28 7.19
CA THR A 79 1.69 -8.49 5.91
C THR A 79 0.62 -9.56 5.99
N ASN A 80 0.87 -10.67 6.69
CA ASN A 80 -0.14 -11.72 6.87
C ASN A 80 -1.36 -11.20 7.66
N VAL A 81 -1.14 -10.48 8.76
CA VAL A 81 -2.24 -9.91 9.55
C VAL A 81 -3.01 -8.86 8.75
N LEU A 82 -2.30 -8.01 8.00
CA LEU A 82 -2.91 -7.05 7.08
C LEU A 82 -3.78 -7.74 6.04
N GLU A 83 -3.29 -8.80 5.39
CA GLU A 83 -4.05 -9.56 4.38
C GLU A 83 -5.29 -10.22 4.99
N GLU A 84 -5.17 -10.82 6.18
CA GLU A 84 -6.30 -11.41 6.91
C GLU A 84 -7.39 -10.36 7.22
N ILE A 85 -7.01 -9.22 7.79
CA ILE A 85 -7.93 -8.14 8.16
C ILE A 85 -8.57 -7.52 6.91
N THR A 86 -7.76 -7.18 5.91
CA THR A 86 -8.26 -6.54 4.67
C THR A 86 -9.17 -7.47 3.90
N THR A 87 -8.87 -8.77 3.82
CA THR A 87 -9.74 -9.77 3.16
C THR A 87 -11.07 -9.88 3.90
N LYS A 88 -11.02 -10.08 5.22
CA LYS A 88 -12.22 -10.16 6.08
C LYS A 88 -13.11 -8.94 5.90
N ASN A 89 -12.55 -7.74 5.95
CA ASN A 89 -13.33 -6.51 5.91
C ASN A 89 -13.77 -6.12 4.49
N SER A 90 -13.02 -6.51 3.45
CA SER A 90 -13.44 -6.32 2.05
C SER A 90 -14.72 -7.09 1.75
N THR A 91 -14.86 -8.33 2.24
CA THR A 91 -16.11 -9.11 2.08
C THR A 91 -17.32 -8.42 2.73
N VAL A 92 -17.13 -7.72 3.85
CA VAL A 92 -18.21 -6.96 4.51
C VAL A 92 -18.64 -5.76 3.66
N ILE A 93 -17.67 -5.07 3.05
CA ILE A 93 -17.94 -3.91 2.20
C ILE A 93 -18.55 -4.31 0.86
N GLU A 94 -18.13 -5.41 0.23
CA GLU A 94 -18.73 -5.93 -1.00
C GLU A 94 -20.24 -6.15 -0.85
N ASN A 95 -20.66 -6.78 0.25
CA ASN A 95 -22.08 -6.98 0.55
C ASN A 95 -22.84 -5.65 0.74
N SER A 96 -22.18 -4.67 1.37
CA SER A 96 -22.74 -3.33 1.58
C SER A 96 -22.86 -2.55 0.26
N LEU A 97 -21.87 -2.67 -0.62
CA LEU A 97 -21.84 -2.05 -1.94
C LEU A 97 -22.93 -2.61 -2.86
N GLU A 98 -23.12 -3.93 -2.88
CA GLU A 98 -24.19 -4.56 -3.67
C GLU A 98 -25.57 -4.09 -3.21
N SER A 99 -25.78 -3.97 -1.89
CA SER A 99 -27.02 -3.42 -1.34
C SER A 99 -27.26 -1.96 -1.76
N LEU A 100 -26.21 -1.14 -1.77
CA LEU A 100 -26.31 0.26 -2.22
C LEU A 100 -26.64 0.38 -3.72
N LYS A 101 -25.98 -0.42 -4.57
CA LYS A 101 -26.24 -0.44 -6.03
C LYS A 101 -27.67 -0.86 -6.35
N GLN A 102 -28.22 -1.82 -5.59
CA GLN A 102 -29.58 -2.33 -5.79
C GLN A 102 -30.68 -1.41 -5.24
N SER A 103 -30.33 -0.48 -4.34
CA SER A 103 -31.32 0.36 -3.66
C SER A 103 -32.09 1.32 -4.59
N ASN A 104 -31.59 1.63 -5.80
CA ASN A 104 -32.12 2.65 -6.72
C ASN A 104 -32.38 4.03 -6.06
N GLN A 105 -31.82 4.28 -4.88
CA GLN A 105 -32.05 5.49 -4.08
C GLN A 105 -31.10 6.64 -4.39
N PHE A 106 -30.04 6.37 -5.16
CA PHE A 106 -28.96 7.32 -5.38
C PHE A 106 -28.86 7.73 -6.85
N THR A 107 -28.52 8.99 -7.08
CA THR A 107 -27.95 9.42 -8.37
C THR A 107 -26.58 8.77 -8.54
N LYS A 108 -26.04 8.77 -9.76
CA LYS A 108 -24.68 8.28 -10.01
C LYS A 108 -23.63 8.99 -9.13
N GLU A 109 -23.72 10.32 -8.99
CA GLU A 109 -22.81 11.07 -8.12
C GLU A 109 -23.02 10.72 -6.64
N GLY A 110 -24.27 10.61 -6.19
CA GLY A 110 -24.57 10.24 -4.80
C GLY A 110 -24.08 8.83 -4.44
N LEU A 111 -24.16 7.89 -5.40
CA LEU A 111 -23.61 6.55 -5.24
C LEU A 111 -22.09 6.58 -5.14
N ASN A 112 -21.41 7.32 -6.02
CA ASN A 112 -19.94 7.46 -5.98
C ASN A 112 -19.45 8.04 -4.65
N GLN A 113 -20.13 9.08 -4.13
CA GLN A 113 -19.81 9.64 -2.81
C GLN A 113 -19.99 8.61 -1.69
N LYS A 114 -21.05 7.79 -1.76
CA LYS A 114 -21.28 6.76 -0.75
C LYS A 114 -20.24 5.64 -0.80
N ILE A 115 -19.79 5.27 -2.00
CA ILE A 115 -18.69 4.31 -2.19
C ILE A 115 -17.39 4.87 -1.60
N LEU A 116 -17.08 6.14 -1.86
CA LEU A 116 -15.93 6.84 -1.31
C LEU A 116 -15.96 6.84 0.24
N GLU A 117 -17.09 7.17 0.84
CA GLU A 117 -17.27 7.12 2.30
C GLU A 117 -17.03 5.72 2.86
N LEU A 118 -17.61 4.68 2.23
CA LEU A 118 -17.42 3.30 2.65
C LEU A 118 -15.96 2.87 2.60
N ASN A 119 -15.24 3.22 1.53
CA ASN A 119 -13.82 2.90 1.40
C ASN A 119 -12.99 3.62 2.48
N LYS A 120 -13.32 4.87 2.83
CA LYS A 120 -12.66 5.60 3.92
C LYS A 120 -12.91 4.95 5.28
N GLU A 121 -14.13 4.52 5.56
CA GLU A 121 -14.47 3.81 6.80
C GLU A 121 -13.82 2.42 6.86
N LEU A 122 -13.70 1.72 5.73
CA LEU A 122 -12.98 0.45 5.63
C LEU A 122 -11.51 0.61 6.05
N ILE A 123 -10.83 1.64 5.53
CA ILE A 123 -9.42 1.92 5.88
C ILE A 123 -9.28 2.20 7.38
N LYS A 124 -10.17 3.01 7.96
CA LYS A 124 -10.16 3.28 9.41
C LYS A 124 -10.39 2.01 10.23
N THR A 125 -11.30 1.15 9.80
CA THR A 125 -11.59 -0.13 10.46
C THR A 125 -10.37 -1.05 10.42
N ASN A 126 -9.76 -1.21 9.24
CA ASN A 126 -8.54 -2.01 9.09
C ASN A 126 -7.41 -1.50 9.98
N ASN A 127 -7.22 -0.18 10.03
CA ASN A 127 -6.23 0.46 10.87
C ASN A 127 -6.43 0.19 12.35
N GLN A 128 -7.68 0.25 12.82
CA GLN A 128 -7.99 -0.02 14.22
C GLN A 128 -7.76 -1.50 14.55
N GLU A 129 -8.21 -2.42 13.69
CA GLU A 129 -7.98 -3.85 13.88
C GLU A 129 -6.48 -4.21 13.88
N LEU A 130 -5.66 -3.56 13.05
CA LEU A 130 -4.21 -3.74 13.06
C LEU A 130 -3.59 -3.29 14.39
N ARG A 131 -4.06 -2.17 14.96
CA ARG A 131 -3.58 -1.65 16.25
C ARG A 131 -3.99 -2.55 17.43
N ASP A 132 -5.14 -3.21 17.30
CA ASP A 132 -5.69 -4.07 18.35
C ASP A 132 -5.27 -5.55 18.20
N ASP A 133 -4.62 -5.94 17.11
CA ASP A 133 -4.21 -7.32 16.89
C ASP A 133 -3.11 -7.74 17.88
N LEU A 134 -3.44 -8.68 18.76
CA LEU A 134 -2.54 -9.16 19.83
C LEU A 134 -1.22 -9.75 19.31
N ARG A 135 -1.21 -10.32 18.09
CA ARG A 135 0.01 -10.86 17.47
C ARG A 135 0.93 -9.71 17.08
N LEU A 136 0.39 -8.64 16.51
CA LEU A 136 1.15 -7.43 16.18
C LEU A 136 1.63 -6.71 17.44
N ILE A 137 0.77 -6.50 18.43
CA ILE A 137 1.13 -5.90 19.72
C ILE A 137 2.29 -6.67 20.35
N SER A 138 2.21 -8.01 20.40
CA SER A 138 3.26 -8.82 20.99
C SER A 138 4.56 -8.78 20.18
N ALA A 139 4.49 -8.84 18.85
CA ALA A 139 5.66 -8.89 18.00
C ALA A 139 6.38 -7.54 17.88
N PHE A 140 5.64 -6.44 17.92
CA PHE A 140 6.15 -5.07 17.90
C PHE A 140 6.45 -4.51 19.29
N SER A 141 6.50 -5.34 20.34
CA SER A 141 6.87 -4.87 21.68
C SER A 141 8.26 -4.23 21.68
N GLY A 142 8.34 -2.97 22.14
CA GLY A 142 9.54 -2.14 22.07
C GLY A 142 9.82 -1.52 20.69
N LYS A 143 8.90 -1.68 19.73
CA LYS A 143 8.91 -1.11 18.37
C LYS A 143 7.53 -0.52 18.00
N GLU A 144 6.79 -0.01 18.98
CA GLU A 144 5.42 0.48 18.81
C GLU A 144 5.34 1.62 17.78
N GLU A 145 6.33 2.53 17.79
CA GLU A 145 6.42 3.62 16.82
C GLU A 145 6.59 3.10 15.38
N LEU A 146 7.28 1.97 15.19
CA LEU A 146 7.44 1.36 13.88
C LEU A 146 6.10 0.79 13.38
N LEU A 147 5.33 0.13 14.25
CA LEU A 147 3.99 -0.36 13.92
C LEU A 147 3.10 0.78 13.44
N GLU A 148 3.05 1.87 14.21
CA GLU A 148 2.24 3.06 13.88
C GLU A 148 2.67 3.68 12.54
N LYS A 149 3.98 3.87 12.33
CA LYS A 149 4.51 4.37 11.05
C LYS A 149 4.14 3.48 9.86
N THR A 150 4.17 2.17 10.03
CA THR A 150 3.83 1.21 8.97
C THR A 150 2.34 1.26 8.66
N ILE A 151 1.47 1.27 9.67
CA ILE A 151 0.03 1.40 9.49
C ILE A 151 -0.28 2.71 8.76
N ASP A 152 0.19 3.85 9.28
CA ASP A 152 -0.11 5.17 8.71
C ASP A 152 0.42 5.33 7.28
N TYR A 153 1.57 4.75 6.96
CA TYR A 153 2.10 4.72 5.59
C TYR A 153 1.15 4.00 4.62
N ILE A 154 0.63 2.83 5.01
CA ILE A 154 -0.27 2.04 4.18
C ILE A 154 -1.61 2.74 4.01
N SER A 155 -2.20 3.24 5.09
CA SER A 155 -3.50 3.91 5.05
C SER A 155 -3.45 5.18 4.21
N SER A 156 -2.36 5.95 4.34
CA SER A 156 -2.16 7.17 3.54
C SER A 156 -2.09 6.82 2.05
N GLY A 157 -1.37 5.76 1.69
CA GLY A 157 -1.32 5.26 0.31
C GLY A 157 -2.70 4.84 -0.22
N MET A 158 -3.48 4.09 0.57
CA MET A 158 -4.83 3.67 0.18
C MET A 158 -5.79 4.87 0.02
N LEU A 159 -5.75 5.84 0.94
CA LEU A 159 -6.58 7.04 0.88
C LEU A 159 -6.25 7.88 -0.35
N GLU A 160 -4.97 8.08 -0.65
CA GLU A 160 -4.53 8.79 -1.85
C GLU A 160 -5.03 8.10 -3.14
N SER A 161 -4.97 6.76 -3.21
CA SER A 161 -5.48 6.02 -4.39
C SER A 161 -6.96 6.26 -4.61
N ILE A 162 -7.78 6.17 -3.56
CA ILE A 162 -9.23 6.32 -3.68
C ILE A 162 -9.64 7.77 -4.01
N GLU A 163 -8.92 8.77 -3.48
CA GLU A 163 -9.21 10.18 -3.75
C GLU A 163 -8.82 10.60 -5.18
N ASN A 164 -7.85 9.93 -5.81
CA ASN A 164 -7.47 10.18 -7.20
C ASN A 164 -8.36 9.45 -8.23
N GLU A 165 -9.15 8.45 -7.80
CA GLU A 165 -10.10 7.71 -8.64
C GLU A 165 -11.53 8.29 -8.64
N SER A 166 -11.80 9.26 -7.76
CA SER A 166 -13.12 9.89 -7.55
C SER A 166 -13.31 11.17 -8.37
#